data_AF-A0A7C1PVQ7-F1
#
_entry.id   AF-A0A7C1PVQ7-F1
#
_cell.length_a   1.000
_cell.length_b   1.000
_cell.length_c   1.000
_cell.angle_alpha   90.00
_cell.angle_beta   90.00
_cell.angle_gamma   90.00
#
_symmetry.space_group_name_H-M   'P 1'
#
loop_
_entity.id
_entity.type
_entity.pdbx_description
1 polymer ?
#
loop_
_entity_poly.entity_id
_entity_poly.type
_entity_poly.pdbx_seq_one_letter_code
_entity_poly.pdbx_strand_id
1 'polypeptide(L)'
;MNKTFFIILLLLVLLVPDKIFAIYEAALVPCGSCEVLDPNDRTVCLVEQPECSFCHIFVLIDNILSFVLTRMVPIVGAVMLVWGGFIFLSAGPSPQKVEDAKGVITAVVIGIVIIFIAWVFLNSFLSSIGIAEWTGLVDDPTTQGVEEGWWKIQCE
;
A
#
# COMPACT_ATOMS: atom_id res chain seq x y z
N MET A 1 7.87 24.43 20.85
CA MET A 1 7.30 23.54 19.80
C MET A 1 6.44 24.42 18.90
N ASN A 2 7.01 24.91 17.80
CA ASN A 2 6.35 25.93 16.99
C ASN A 2 5.46 25.25 15.95
N LYS A 3 4.17 25.61 15.89
CA LYS A 3 3.21 25.04 14.93
C LYS A 3 3.71 25.13 13.48
N THR A 4 4.56 26.11 13.22
CA THR A 4 5.28 26.33 11.97
C THR A 4 6.14 25.14 11.53
N PHE A 5 6.73 24.37 12.45
CA PHE A 5 7.55 23.19 12.11
C PHE A 5 6.69 22.02 11.63
N PHE A 6 5.52 21.81 12.26
CA PHE A 6 4.55 20.81 11.83
C PHE A 6 3.98 21.15 10.45
N ILE A 7 3.71 22.44 10.22
CA ILE A 7 3.30 22.95 8.91
C ILE A 7 4.43 22.77 7.90
N ILE A 8 5.70 23.06 8.21
CA ILE A 8 6.81 22.87 7.27
C ILE A 8 7.05 21.39 6.95
N LEU A 9 6.95 20.47 7.90
CA LEU A 9 7.08 19.03 7.65
C LEU A 9 5.92 18.50 6.79
N LEU A 10 4.68 18.88 7.12
CA LEU A 10 3.49 18.54 6.35
C LEU A 10 3.56 19.14 4.93
N LEU A 11 4.01 20.39 4.81
CA LEU A 11 4.13 21.13 3.55
C LEU A 11 5.33 20.61 2.74
N LEU A 12 6.40 20.11 3.37
CA LEU A 12 7.51 19.41 2.69
C LEU A 12 7.09 18.03 2.21
N VAL A 13 6.27 17.30 2.96
CA VAL A 13 5.64 16.02 2.52
C VAL A 13 4.62 16.26 1.39
N LEU A 14 3.90 17.38 1.41
CA LEU A 14 2.98 17.80 0.35
C LEU A 14 3.70 18.42 -0.87
N LEU A 15 4.92 18.98 -0.69
CA LEU A 15 5.77 19.54 -1.77
C LEU A 15 6.79 18.53 -2.31
N VAL A 16 6.98 17.36 -1.68
CA VAL A 16 7.56 16.21 -2.38
C VAL A 16 6.59 15.95 -3.53
N PRO A 17 7.03 16.22 -4.77
CA PRO A 17 6.15 16.70 -5.82
C PRO A 17 5.04 15.70 -6.11
N ASP A 18 3.95 16.24 -6.65
CA ASP A 18 2.80 15.63 -7.32
C ASP A 18 3.13 14.58 -8.41
N LYS A 19 4.37 14.09 -8.46
CA LYS A 19 4.91 13.10 -9.39
C LYS A 19 4.62 11.65 -8.99
N ILE A 20 4.08 11.37 -7.80
CA ILE A 20 3.75 9.98 -7.41
C ILE A 20 2.26 9.66 -7.61
N PHE A 21 1.35 10.63 -7.74
CA PHE A 21 -0.09 10.34 -7.92
C PHE A 21 -0.52 10.05 -9.37
N ALA A 22 0.42 10.00 -10.32
CA ALA A 22 0.13 9.49 -11.66
C ALA A 22 0.45 7.99 -11.77
N ILE A 23 -0.30 7.16 -11.07
CA ILE A 23 -0.64 5.84 -11.63
C ILE A 23 -2.14 5.85 -11.77
N TYR A 24 -2.56 5.92 -13.04
CA TYR A 24 -3.67 5.16 -13.59
C TYR A 24 -4.47 4.42 -12.50
N GLU A 25 -5.73 4.81 -12.31
CA GLU A 25 -6.72 4.07 -11.52
C GLU A 25 -6.82 2.67 -12.13
N ALA A 26 -5.93 1.77 -11.72
CA ALA A 26 -6.12 0.34 -11.91
C ALA A 26 -7.44 0.03 -11.23
N ALA A 27 -8.40 -0.50 -11.98
CA ALA A 27 -9.66 -0.93 -11.40
C ALA A 27 -9.35 -1.86 -10.22
N LEU A 28 -9.87 -1.51 -9.03
CA LEU A 28 -9.60 -2.27 -7.79
C LEU A 28 -9.96 -3.75 -7.92
N VAL A 29 -10.89 -4.06 -8.84
CA VAL A 29 -11.24 -5.42 -9.27
C VAL A 29 -11.26 -5.43 -10.80
N PRO A 30 -10.70 -6.47 -11.46
CA PRO A 30 -10.69 -6.58 -12.92
C PRO A 30 -12.05 -7.02 -13.52
N CYS A 31 -13.13 -7.02 -12.74
CA CYS A 31 -14.46 -7.46 -13.16
C CYS A 31 -15.54 -6.44 -12.78
N GLY A 32 -16.63 -6.38 -13.54
CA GLY A 32 -17.81 -5.55 -13.25
C GLY A 32 -17.74 -4.10 -13.74
N SER A 33 -16.64 -3.67 -14.37
CA SER A 33 -16.57 -2.39 -15.07
C SER A 33 -17.09 -2.52 -16.51
N CYS A 34 -18.39 -2.26 -16.70
CA CYS A 34 -18.93 -2.03 -18.05
C CYS A 34 -19.11 -0.53 -18.24
N GLU A 35 -18.31 0.04 -19.15
CA GLU A 35 -18.46 1.44 -19.54
C GLU A 35 -19.70 1.61 -20.43
N VAL A 36 -20.54 2.60 -20.09
CA VAL A 36 -21.71 2.94 -20.91
C VAL A 36 -21.22 3.80 -22.08
N LEU A 37 -21.09 3.18 -23.24
CA LEU A 37 -20.54 3.84 -24.44
C LEU A 37 -21.61 4.52 -25.32
N ASP A 38 -22.89 4.51 -24.91
CA ASP A 38 -23.97 5.07 -25.72
C ASP A 38 -25.13 5.64 -24.88
N PRO A 39 -25.69 6.83 -25.21
CA PRO A 39 -26.91 7.38 -24.58
C PRO A 39 -28.20 6.58 -24.82
N ASN A 40 -28.15 5.47 -25.57
CA ASN A 40 -29.29 4.59 -25.88
C ASN A 40 -29.24 3.22 -25.16
N ASP A 41 -28.77 3.20 -23.91
CA ASP A 41 -29.07 2.15 -22.91
C ASP A 41 -28.73 0.71 -23.33
N ARG A 42 -27.57 0.53 -23.97
CA ARG A 42 -26.91 -0.77 -24.04
C ARG A 42 -25.56 -0.69 -23.35
N THR A 43 -25.46 -1.35 -22.21
CA THR A 43 -24.18 -1.67 -21.56
C THR A 43 -23.40 -2.59 -22.49
N VAL A 44 -22.34 -2.07 -23.10
CA VAL A 44 -21.41 -2.84 -23.93
C VAL A 44 -20.14 -3.03 -23.11
N CYS A 45 -19.87 -4.26 -22.67
CA CYS A 45 -18.61 -4.58 -22.04
C CYS A 45 -17.61 -4.89 -23.17
N LEU A 46 -16.65 -3.98 -23.40
CA LEU A 46 -15.68 -4.06 -24.51
C LEU A 46 -14.65 -5.19 -24.37
N VAL A 47 -14.67 -5.87 -23.24
CA VAL A 47 -13.76 -6.95 -22.89
C VAL A 47 -14.63 -8.13 -22.44
N GLU A 48 -14.25 -9.34 -22.82
CA GLU A 48 -14.81 -10.58 -22.26
C GLU A 48 -14.40 -10.63 -20.78
N GLN A 49 -15.18 -9.95 -19.94
CA GLN A 49 -14.92 -9.83 -18.52
C GLN A 49 -15.27 -11.18 -17.87
N PRO A 50 -14.37 -11.78 -17.08
CA PRO A 50 -14.70 -12.97 -16.33
C PRO A 50 -15.89 -12.67 -15.41
N GLU A 51 -16.82 -13.62 -15.27
CA GLU A 51 -17.90 -13.50 -14.29
C GLU A 51 -17.27 -13.26 -12.90
N CYS A 52 -17.74 -12.26 -12.16
CA CYS A 52 -17.21 -11.95 -10.84
C CYS A 52 -17.47 -13.12 -9.87
N SER A 53 -16.49 -14.02 -9.77
CA SER A 53 -16.45 -15.11 -8.80
C SER A 53 -15.95 -14.62 -7.44
N PHE A 54 -16.22 -15.36 -6.37
CA PHE A 54 -15.68 -15.11 -5.03
C PHE A 54 -14.15 -14.98 -5.01
N CYS A 55 -13.44 -15.55 -5.97
CA CYS A 55 -11.99 -15.39 -6.13
C CYS A 55 -11.57 -13.91 -6.28
N HIS A 56 -12.35 -13.11 -7.00
CA HIS A 56 -12.05 -11.71 -7.29
C HIS A 56 -12.10 -10.81 -6.04
N ILE A 57 -12.75 -11.24 -4.96
CA ILE A 57 -12.72 -10.55 -3.66
C ILE A 57 -11.31 -10.61 -3.06
N PHE A 58 -10.58 -11.71 -3.27
CA PHE A 58 -9.21 -11.81 -2.78
C PHE A 58 -8.26 -10.91 -3.59
N VAL A 59 -8.50 -10.76 -4.89
CA VAL A 59 -7.79 -9.79 -5.75
C VAL A 59 -8.02 -8.36 -5.25
N LEU A 60 -9.26 -8.00 -4.90
CA LEU A 60 -9.56 -6.70 -4.29
C LEU A 60 -8.74 -6.47 -3.01
N ILE A 61 -8.72 -7.46 -2.12
CA ILE A 61 -8.00 -7.37 -0.85
C ILE A 61 -6.49 -7.19 -1.10
N ASP A 62 -5.91 -7.99 -2.00
CA ASP A 62 -4.49 -7.88 -2.35
C ASP A 62 -4.16 -6.51 -2.96
N ASN A 63 -4.99 -6.01 -3.88
CA ASN A 63 -4.83 -4.66 -4.45
C ASN A 63 -4.89 -3.57 -3.38
N ILE A 64 -5.82 -3.68 -2.41
CA ILE A 64 -5.91 -2.74 -1.28
C ILE A 64 -4.66 -2.83 -0.40
N LEU A 65 -4.20 -4.04 -0.09
CA LEU A 65 -3.00 -4.26 0.72
C LEU A 65 -1.77 -3.68 0.02
N SER A 66 -1.57 -3.98 -1.27
CA SER A 66 -0.49 -3.43 -2.09
C SER A 66 -0.55 -1.91 -2.16
N PHE A 67 -1.74 -1.32 -2.32
CA PHE A 67 -1.90 0.14 -2.27
C PHE A 67 -1.48 0.72 -0.90
N VAL A 68 -1.95 0.13 0.20
CA VAL A 68 -1.60 0.59 1.55
C VAL A 68 -0.11 0.42 1.82
N LEU A 69 0.48 -0.71 1.45
CA LEU A 69 1.88 -1.04 1.67
C LEU A 69 2.82 -0.16 0.83
N THR A 70 2.54 0.02 -0.46
CA THR A 70 3.41 0.80 -1.35
C THR A 70 3.22 2.30 -1.16
N ARG A 71 1.99 2.79 -0.89
CA ARG A 71 1.75 4.23 -0.76
C ARG A 71 1.69 4.73 0.67
N MET A 72 0.84 4.15 1.51
CA MET A 72 0.54 4.73 2.83
C MET A 72 1.65 4.46 3.83
N VAL A 73 2.14 3.23 3.91
CA VAL A 73 3.14 2.81 4.90
C VAL A 73 4.45 3.60 4.80
N PRO A 74 5.10 3.79 3.62
CA PRO A 74 6.34 4.54 3.55
C PRO A 74 6.14 6.02 3.91
N ILE A 75 5.01 6.63 3.55
CA ILE A 75 4.72 8.03 3.88
C ILE A 75 4.55 8.19 5.39
N VAL A 76 3.67 7.39 6.00
CA VAL A 76 3.40 7.47 7.45
C VAL A 76 4.62 7.07 8.27
N GLY A 77 5.30 6.00 7.86
CA GLY A 77 6.53 5.52 8.49
C GLY A 77 7.64 6.57 8.46
N ALA A 78 7.87 7.22 7.32
CA ALA A 78 8.88 8.27 7.19
C ALA A 78 8.57 9.45 8.12
N VAL A 79 7.33 9.92 8.19
CA VAL A 79 6.93 11.04 9.06
C VAL A 79 7.14 10.69 10.53
N MET A 80 6.72 9.50 10.95
CA MET A 80 6.89 9.04 12.34
C MET A 80 8.36 8.84 12.71
N LEU A 81 9.21 8.34 11.79
CA LEU A 81 10.64 8.19 12.01
C LEU A 81 11.36 9.54 12.12
N VAL A 82 11.02 10.49 11.26
CA VAL A 82 11.57 11.86 11.35
C VAL A 82 11.16 12.51 12.67
N TRP A 83 9.91 12.31 13.09
CA TRP A 83 9.42 12.81 14.37
C TRP A 83 10.17 12.19 15.56
N GLY A 84 10.29 10.86 15.60
CA GLY A 84 11.04 10.15 16.64
C GLY A 84 12.52 10.53 16.66
N GLY A 85 13.14 10.64 15.49
CA GLY A 85 14.53 11.06 15.32
C GLY A 85 14.77 12.49 15.79
N PHE A 86 13.82 13.41 15.55
CA PHE A 86 13.94 14.79 16.01
C PHE A 86 13.82 14.91 17.54
N ILE A 87 12.91 14.17 18.17
CA ILE A 87 12.82 14.13 19.64
C ILE A 87 14.13 13.57 20.22
N PHE A 88 14.69 12.54 19.58
CA PHE A 88 15.96 11.95 20.01
C PHE A 88 17.12 12.96 19.95
N LEU A 89 17.26 13.68 18.83
CA LEU A 89 18.32 14.68 18.66
C LEU A 89 18.14 15.92 19.55
N SER A 90 16.89 16.29 19.85
CA SER A 90 16.57 17.46 20.69
C SER A 90 16.50 17.13 22.20
N ALA A 91 16.70 15.88 22.60
CA ALA A 91 16.61 15.42 23.98
C ALA A 91 17.75 15.94 24.89
N GLY A 92 18.93 16.22 24.32
CA GLY A 92 20.11 16.65 25.09
C GLY A 92 20.44 15.66 26.23
N PRO A 93 20.83 16.15 27.43
CA PRO A 93 21.12 15.29 28.58
C PRO A 93 19.87 14.87 29.38
N SER A 94 18.65 15.23 28.94
CA SER A 94 17.44 14.91 29.71
C SER A 94 17.02 13.45 29.48
N PRO A 95 17.02 12.59 30.51
CA PRO A 95 16.73 11.16 30.35
C PRO A 95 15.30 10.90 29.88
N GLN A 96 14.34 11.73 30.32
CA GLN A 96 12.93 11.57 30.00
C GLN A 96 12.63 11.74 28.51
N LYS A 97 13.25 12.73 27.84
CA LYS A 97 13.05 12.92 26.39
C LYS A 97 13.70 11.84 25.55
N VAL A 98 14.79 11.23 26.04
CA VAL A 98 15.43 10.08 25.38
C VAL A 98 14.54 8.85 25.47
N GLU A 99 13.89 8.64 26.62
CA GLU A 99 12.94 7.55 26.82
C GLU A 99 11.71 7.69 25.91
N ASP A 100 11.13 8.89 25.85
CA ASP A 100 10.00 9.19 24.96
C ASP A 100 10.37 8.94 23.48
N ALA A 101 11.54 9.40 23.04
CA ALA A 101 12.01 9.19 21.67
C ALA A 101 12.19 7.71 21.33
N LYS A 102 12.77 6.92 22.24
CA LYS A 102 12.92 5.48 22.08
C LYS A 102 11.57 4.77 22.02
N GLY A 103 10.60 5.20 22.82
CA GLY A 103 9.23 4.70 22.78
C GLY A 103 8.61 4.88 21.40
N VAL A 104 8.71 6.09 20.82
CA VAL A 104 8.20 6.38 19.48
C VAL A 104 8.89 5.53 18.41
N ILE A 105 10.23 5.48 18.41
CA ILE A 105 10.99 4.70 17.41
C ILE A 105 10.66 3.21 17.50
N THR A 106 10.58 2.66 18.72
CA THR A 106 10.25 1.24 18.93
C THR A 106 8.84 0.93 18.46
N ALA A 107 7.86 1.80 18.73
CA ALA A 107 6.49 1.63 18.25
C ALA A 107 6.41 1.61 16.73
N VAL A 108 7.16 2.47 16.04
CA VAL A 108 7.23 2.50 14.57
C VAL A 108 7.84 1.21 14.01
N VAL A 109 8.96 0.75 14.59
CA VAL A 109 9.61 -0.49 14.16
C VAL A 109 8.68 -1.69 14.34
N ILE A 110 7.99 -1.79 15.49
CA ILE A 110 7.02 -2.84 15.74
C ILE A 110 5.87 -2.78 14.73
N GLY A 111 5.35 -1.58 14.45
CA GLY A 111 4.28 -1.39 13.46
C GLY A 111 4.67 -1.89 12.07
N ILE A 112 5.86 -1.53 11.59
CA ILE A 112 6.40 -1.98 10.30
C ILE A 112 6.51 -3.51 10.29
N VAL A 113 7.07 -4.11 11.34
CA VAL A 113 7.23 -5.56 11.44
C VAL A 113 5.88 -6.29 11.39
N ILE A 114 4.86 -5.82 12.11
CA ILE A 114 3.52 -6.41 12.10
C ILE A 114 2.91 -6.38 10.70
N ILE A 115 3.03 -5.24 10.02
CA ILE A 115 2.50 -5.05 8.67
C ILE A 115 3.17 -6.03 7.69
N PHE A 116 4.49 -6.16 7.74
CA PHE A 116 5.22 -7.12 6.89
C PHE A 116 4.83 -8.56 7.19
N ILE A 117 4.71 -8.94 8.48
CA ILE A 117 4.28 -10.28 8.86
C ILE A 117 2.86 -10.58 8.38
N ALA A 118 1.94 -9.62 8.53
CA ALA A 118 0.57 -9.78 8.07
C ALA A 118 0.49 -10.02 6.56
N TRP A 119 1.26 -9.25 5.78
CA TRP A 119 1.33 -9.43 4.32
C TRP A 119 1.85 -10.82 3.93
N VAL A 120 2.99 -11.24 4.49
CA VAL A 120 3.55 -12.57 4.23
C VAL A 120 2.59 -13.68 4.67
N PHE A 121 1.96 -13.53 5.83
CA PHE A 121 1.05 -14.53 6.37
C PHE A 121 -0.21 -14.69 5.52
N LEU A 122 -0.83 -13.58 5.12
CA LEU A 122 -2.02 -13.59 4.28
C LEU A 122 -1.73 -14.26 2.93
N ASN A 123 -0.65 -13.88 2.26
CA ASN A 123 -0.33 -14.45 0.95
C ASN A 123 0.10 -15.92 1.04
N SER A 124 0.82 -16.31 2.09
CA SER A 124 1.14 -17.72 2.35
C SER A 124 -0.11 -18.56 2.63
N PHE A 125 -1.09 -17.99 3.34
CA PHE A 125 -2.37 -18.63 3.59
C PHE A 125 -3.19 -18.78 2.30
N LEU A 126 -3.29 -17.73 1.48
CA LEU A 126 -3.94 -17.78 0.17
C LEU A 126 -3.28 -18.79 -0.77
N SER A 127 -1.96 -18.96 -0.65
CA SER A 127 -1.24 -19.99 -1.40
C SER A 127 -1.52 -21.40 -0.91
N SER A 128 -1.70 -21.58 0.40
CA SER A 128 -2.05 -22.88 1.00
C SER A 128 -3.41 -23.41 0.57
N ILE A 129 -4.35 -22.53 0.21
CA ILE A 129 -5.69 -22.88 -0.29
C ILE A 129 -5.76 -22.96 -1.82
N GLY A 130 -4.63 -22.77 -2.53
CA GLY A 130 -4.54 -22.90 -3.99
C GLY A 130 -5.04 -21.69 -4.79
N ILE A 131 -5.26 -20.55 -4.14
CA ILE A 131 -5.75 -19.32 -4.77
C ILE A 131 -4.59 -18.42 -5.22
N ALA A 132 -3.45 -18.49 -4.52
CA ALA A 132 -2.25 -17.75 -4.86
C ALA A 132 -1.09 -18.68 -5.20
N GLU A 133 -0.35 -18.36 -6.26
CA GLU A 133 0.89 -19.03 -6.61
C GLU A 133 2.07 -18.17 -6.18
N TRP A 134 3.09 -18.80 -5.60
CA TRP A 134 4.34 -18.13 -5.31
C TRP A 134 5.13 -17.98 -6.62
N THR A 135 5.20 -16.74 -7.13
CA THR A 135 5.89 -16.41 -8.38
C THR A 135 7.36 -16.01 -8.15
N GLY A 136 7.74 -15.78 -6.90
CA GLY A 136 9.10 -15.38 -6.52
C GLY A 136 9.39 -13.91 -6.85
N LEU A 137 10.63 -13.62 -7.28
CA LEU A 137 11.05 -12.28 -7.73
C LEU A 137 11.01 -12.15 -9.26
N VAL A 138 10.21 -12.99 -9.92
CA VAL A 138 10.11 -13.03 -11.39
C VAL A 138 8.93 -12.16 -11.80
N ASP A 139 9.22 -11.00 -12.38
CA ASP A 139 8.21 -10.11 -12.93
C ASP A 139 7.59 -10.71 -14.20
N ASP A 140 6.27 -10.81 -14.27
CA ASP A 140 5.56 -11.21 -15.48
C ASP A 140 5.66 -10.09 -16.55
N PRO A 141 6.22 -10.36 -17.74
CA PRO A 141 6.34 -9.34 -18.79
C PRO A 141 4.99 -8.85 -19.36
N THR A 142 3.87 -9.52 -19.03
CA THR A 142 2.53 -9.21 -19.57
C THR A 142 1.72 -8.21 -18.74
N THR A 143 2.12 -7.90 -17.51
CA THR A 143 1.40 -7.02 -16.57
C THR A 143 2.09 -5.66 -16.41
N GLN A 144 2.28 -4.97 -17.54
CA GLN A 144 2.90 -3.65 -17.56
C GLN A 144 2.12 -2.62 -16.72
N GLY A 145 2.70 -2.22 -15.58
CA GLY A 145 2.18 -1.14 -14.73
C GLY A 145 1.56 -1.58 -13.40
N VAL A 146 1.57 -2.88 -13.10
CA VAL A 146 1.14 -3.43 -11.81
C VAL A 146 2.40 -3.83 -11.03
N GLU A 147 2.54 -3.39 -9.77
CA GLU A 147 3.62 -3.88 -8.90
C GLU A 147 3.30 -5.34 -8.54
N GLU A 148 3.93 -6.28 -9.24
CA GLU A 148 3.74 -7.71 -8.96
C GLU A 148 4.39 -8.03 -7.60
N GLY A 149 3.56 -8.40 -6.63
CA GLY A 149 4.03 -8.97 -5.38
C GLY A 149 4.62 -10.37 -5.59
N TRP A 150 5.24 -10.93 -4.55
CA TRP A 150 5.84 -12.28 -4.62
C TRP A 150 4.83 -13.42 -4.78
N TRP A 151 3.54 -13.10 -4.67
CA TRP A 151 2.42 -14.01 -4.84
C TRP A 151 1.45 -13.43 -5.87
N LYS A 152 1.08 -14.23 -6.86
CA LYS A 152 0.09 -13.88 -7.87
C LYS A 152 -1.19 -14.66 -7.59
N ILE A 153 -2.31 -13.94 -7.47
CA ILE A 153 -3.63 -14.56 -7.29
C ILE A 153 -4.10 -15.06 -8.66
N GLN A 154 -4.24 -16.38 -8.80
CA GLN A 154 -4.70 -17.04 -10.01
C GLN A 154 -6.22 -17.16 -9.93
N CYS A 155 -6.94 -16.16 -10.43
CA CYS A 155 -8.38 -16.27 -10.68
C CYS A 155 -8.59 -16.53 -12.18
N GLU A 156 -8.90 -17.78 -12.54
CA GLU A 156 -9.43 -18.14 -13.87
C GLU A 156 -10.82 -17.56 -14.10
#